data_AF-A0A131YJ22-F1
#
_entry.id   AF-A0A131YJ22-F1
#
_cell.length_a   1.000
_cell.length_b   1.000
_cell.length_c   1.000
_cell.angle_alpha   90.00
_cell.angle_beta   90.00
_cell.angle_gamma   90.00
#
_symmetry.space_group_name_H-M   'P 1'
#
loop_
_entity.id
_entity.type
_entity.pdbx_description
1 polymer ?
#
loop_
_entity_poly.entity_id
_entity_poly.type
_entity_poly.pdbx_seq_one_letter_code
_entity_poly.pdbx_strand_id
1 'polypeptide(L)'
;MYPERRKMSEAHFSGLPSQSNIYGMTTLNIGDANKVLVSCLQRNVFCIEYTRNKKNVLTPSSREIHFTYLPEGADVIAIDAFSKSVPDNLDIIIGIAFIRPGENQLARHYLNIYSQSEPGCGLDLDRIAQGCQSLELNFIPYQLTHAPLFPNQTGQRSGEFVFLLCGSDCRIHLFREDIHQTYSEIPVEDHFPEFENIPDIVLAMDLKYKDEDSTRISAIGCENGFVQVAVTSQRNNGEIVITSSWQVDLDSPISALHLFEDSVHWPLPDYIKHTELANNGSSGSTLKTHLLVCRALISSFVYRDVLDRGLEMHAMLPCSDDFDSVVCGCVADIDMDGVNEVILGTYGQEVLVYKLVSQRSGKEAYALLWHQTVSHPILSIKYMDLTGDGICELLVLSTKGLHILQHDLREATSICMERMEKIAEFLRKSPSTPD
;
A
#
# COMPACT_ATOMS: atom_id res chain seq x y z
N MET A 1 32.71 3.21 -3.96
CA MET A 1 32.27 3.48 -5.34
C MET A 1 31.38 2.33 -5.74
N TYR A 2 30.08 2.47 -5.50
CA TYR A 2 29.11 1.48 -5.96
C TYR A 2 28.98 1.64 -7.48
N PRO A 3 29.01 0.57 -8.28
CA PRO A 3 28.77 0.69 -9.71
C PRO A 3 27.35 1.25 -9.92
N GLU A 4 27.17 2.12 -10.92
CA GLU A 4 25.91 2.75 -11.37
C GLU A 4 24.84 1.74 -11.88
N ARG A 5 24.79 0.54 -11.31
CA ARG A 5 24.25 -0.67 -11.95
C ARG A 5 22.78 -0.98 -11.68
N ARG A 6 22.03 -0.16 -10.95
CA ARG A 6 20.66 -0.52 -10.57
C ARG A 6 19.68 0.63 -10.77
N LYS A 7 19.73 1.25 -11.95
CA LYS A 7 18.73 2.24 -12.35
C LYS A 7 17.61 1.53 -13.11
N MET A 8 16.37 1.68 -12.67
CA MET A 8 15.23 1.16 -13.40
C MET A 8 14.97 2.02 -14.65
N SER A 9 14.65 1.38 -15.77
CA SER A 9 14.35 2.08 -17.02
C SER A 9 12.86 2.43 -17.09
N GLU A 10 12.52 3.62 -17.57
CA GLU A 10 11.13 3.98 -17.83
C GLU A 10 10.62 3.20 -19.04
N ALA A 11 9.70 2.26 -18.78
CA ALA A 11 9.06 1.45 -19.80
C ALA A 11 7.90 2.20 -20.47
N HIS A 12 7.14 2.94 -19.67
CA HIS A 12 5.97 3.67 -20.12
C HIS A 12 5.69 4.88 -19.21
N PHE A 13 5.20 5.96 -19.81
CA PHE A 13 4.69 7.12 -19.11
C PHE A 13 3.24 7.36 -19.51
N SER A 14 2.33 7.31 -18.53
CA SER A 14 0.92 7.66 -18.74
C SER A 14 0.68 9.09 -18.25
N GLY A 15 0.62 10.04 -19.18
CA GLY A 15 0.30 11.44 -18.89
C GLY A 15 -1.14 11.60 -18.40
N LEU A 16 -1.33 12.53 -17.46
CA LEU A 16 -2.63 12.88 -16.90
C LEU A 16 -3.04 14.29 -17.36
N PRO A 17 -4.34 14.56 -17.57
CA PRO A 17 -4.82 15.87 -18.03
C PRO A 17 -4.68 16.95 -16.95
N SER A 18 -4.74 16.55 -15.68
CA SER A 18 -4.63 17.40 -14.50
C SER A 18 -3.75 16.72 -13.45
N GLN A 19 -3.28 17.49 -12.48
CA GLN A 19 -2.44 16.99 -11.40
C GLN A 19 -3.23 16.02 -10.50
N SER A 20 -2.56 14.98 -10.00
CA SER A 20 -3.07 14.08 -8.95
C SER A 20 -2.67 14.59 -7.54
N ASN A 21 -2.87 13.80 -6.51
CA ASN A 21 -2.47 14.12 -5.14
C ASN A 21 -1.79 12.91 -4.45
N ILE A 22 -1.31 13.09 -3.22
CA ILE A 22 -0.55 12.09 -2.47
C ILE A 22 -1.37 10.83 -2.10
N TYR A 23 -2.70 10.95 -1.98
CA TYR A 23 -3.64 9.84 -1.76
C TYR A 23 -4.39 9.46 -3.05
N GLY A 24 -3.89 9.90 -4.20
CA GLY A 24 -4.58 9.82 -5.49
C GLY A 24 -4.30 8.55 -6.28
N MET A 25 -3.60 7.56 -5.70
CA MET A 25 -3.23 6.32 -6.37
C MET A 25 -3.53 5.10 -5.52
N THR A 26 -4.28 4.16 -6.08
CA THR A 26 -4.52 2.84 -5.48
C THR A 26 -4.32 1.73 -6.51
N THR A 27 -4.07 0.52 -6.02
CA THR A 27 -3.72 -0.65 -6.81
C THR A 27 -4.80 -1.71 -6.63
N LEU A 28 -5.19 -2.37 -7.71
CA LEU A 28 -6.27 -3.35 -7.70
C LEU A 28 -5.84 -4.60 -8.47
N ASN A 29 -5.98 -5.75 -7.83
CA ASN A 29 -5.84 -7.05 -8.49
C ASN A 29 -7.24 -7.57 -8.86
N ILE A 30 -7.45 -7.83 -10.15
CA ILE A 30 -8.69 -8.36 -10.71
C ILE A 30 -8.37 -9.70 -11.37
N GLY A 31 -8.33 -10.77 -10.57
CA GLY A 31 -7.99 -12.12 -11.05
C GLY A 31 -6.56 -12.16 -11.57
N ASP A 32 -6.38 -12.33 -12.88
CA ASP A 32 -5.06 -12.37 -13.52
C ASP A 32 -4.58 -10.98 -13.99
N ALA A 33 -5.36 -9.92 -13.80
CA ALA A 33 -5.07 -8.59 -14.29
C ALA A 33 -4.83 -7.61 -13.13
N ASN A 34 -3.63 -7.04 -13.10
CA ASN A 34 -3.27 -5.98 -12.18
C ASN A 34 -3.57 -4.61 -12.81
N LYS A 35 -4.18 -3.71 -12.03
CA LYS A 35 -4.62 -2.39 -12.48
C LYS A 35 -4.23 -1.34 -11.45
N VAL A 36 -4.03 -0.12 -11.93
CA VAL A 36 -3.75 1.05 -11.09
C VAL A 36 -4.83 2.08 -11.36
N LEU A 37 -5.47 2.57 -10.31
CA LEU A 37 -6.40 3.68 -10.39
C LEU A 37 -5.69 4.95 -9.93
N VAL A 38 -5.73 5.98 -10.76
CA VAL A 38 -5.16 7.30 -10.47
C VAL A 38 -6.26 8.35 -10.55
N SER A 39 -6.58 8.98 -9.43
CA SER A 39 -7.49 10.12 -9.39
C SER A 39 -6.74 11.42 -9.66
N CYS A 40 -7.41 12.36 -10.31
CA CYS A 40 -6.87 13.68 -10.62
C CYS A 40 -7.83 14.76 -10.11
N LEU A 41 -7.32 16.00 -10.06
CA LEU A 41 -8.18 17.17 -9.90
C LEU A 41 -9.24 17.23 -11.01
N GLN A 42 -10.38 17.88 -10.76
CA GLN A 42 -11.50 17.98 -11.70
C GLN A 42 -12.24 16.66 -12.00
N ARG A 43 -12.31 15.74 -11.03
CA ARG A 43 -13.08 14.48 -11.02
C ARG A 43 -12.48 13.29 -11.79
N ASN A 44 -11.49 13.49 -12.64
CA ASN A 44 -11.06 12.42 -13.54
C ASN A 44 -10.39 11.28 -12.76
N VAL A 45 -10.75 10.04 -13.07
CA VAL A 45 -10.07 8.85 -12.54
C VAL A 45 -9.65 7.98 -13.70
N PHE A 46 -8.37 7.63 -13.76
CA PHE A 46 -7.78 6.83 -14.82
C PHE A 46 -7.46 5.42 -14.31
N CYS A 47 -7.83 4.42 -15.09
CA CYS A 47 -7.33 3.06 -14.96
C CYS A 47 -6.16 2.86 -15.92
N ILE A 48 -5.01 2.55 -15.35
CA ILE A 48 -3.78 2.25 -16.07
C ILE A 48 -3.48 0.76 -15.87
N GLU A 49 -3.29 0.06 -16.98
CA GLU A 49 -3.07 -1.39 -17.00
C GLU A 49 -2.30 -1.81 -18.25
N TYR A 50 -1.82 -3.05 -18.27
CA TYR A 50 -1.31 -3.68 -19.48
C TYR A 50 -2.30 -4.71 -20.02
N THR A 51 -2.69 -4.55 -21.28
CA THR A 51 -3.62 -5.47 -21.95
C THR A 51 -2.90 -6.25 -23.04
N ARG A 52 -3.27 -7.53 -23.22
CA ARG A 52 -2.76 -8.34 -24.33
C ARG A 52 -3.65 -8.15 -25.56
N ASN A 53 -3.05 -7.72 -26.66
CA ASN A 53 -3.77 -7.60 -27.92
C ASN A 53 -3.99 -8.98 -28.59
N LYS A 54 -4.72 -9.02 -29.72
CA LYS A 54 -5.00 -10.25 -30.48
C LYS A 54 -3.74 -11.01 -30.96
N LYS A 55 -2.59 -10.35 -30.99
CA LYS A 55 -1.28 -10.94 -31.35
C LYS A 55 -0.48 -11.39 -30.11
N ASN A 56 -1.10 -11.40 -28.94
CA ASN A 56 -0.49 -11.72 -27.65
C ASN A 56 0.68 -10.79 -27.27
N VAL A 57 0.68 -9.55 -27.78
CA VAL A 57 1.65 -8.52 -27.40
C VAL A 57 1.03 -7.67 -26.31
N LEU A 58 1.80 -7.44 -25.25
CA LEU A 58 1.41 -6.60 -24.13
C LEU A 58 1.46 -5.13 -24.56
N THR A 59 0.35 -4.41 -24.36
CA THR A 59 0.22 -2.99 -24.71
C THR A 59 -0.29 -2.21 -23.51
N PRO A 60 0.37 -1.11 -23.12
CA PRO A 60 -0.12 -0.24 -22.07
C PRO A 60 -1.45 0.38 -22.50
N SER A 61 -2.38 0.46 -21.56
CA SER A 61 -3.70 1.06 -21.73
C SER A 61 -3.94 2.04 -20.58
N SER A 62 -4.35 3.25 -20.93
CA SER A 62 -4.76 4.29 -20.00
C SER A 62 -6.16 4.75 -20.39
N ARG A 63 -7.12 4.53 -19.50
CA ARG A 63 -8.54 4.72 -19.74
C ARG A 63 -9.16 5.53 -18.63
N GLU A 64 -9.90 6.57 -18.98
CA GLU A 64 -10.73 7.30 -18.02
C GLU A 64 -11.97 6.47 -17.64
N ILE A 65 -12.23 6.37 -16.34
CA ILE A 65 -13.43 5.75 -15.76
C ILE A 65 -14.36 6.87 -15.28
N HIS A 66 -15.61 6.83 -15.75
CA HIS A 66 -16.61 7.81 -15.40
C HIS A 66 -17.44 7.33 -14.20
N PHE A 67 -17.10 7.84 -13.02
CA PHE A 67 -17.82 7.54 -11.79
C PHE A 67 -19.12 8.35 -11.68
N THR A 68 -20.23 7.65 -11.44
CA THR A 68 -21.55 8.26 -11.28
C THR A 68 -21.61 9.04 -9.96
N TYR A 69 -22.33 10.17 -9.93
CA TYR A 69 -22.41 11.05 -8.76
C TYR A 69 -21.08 11.66 -8.30
N LEU A 70 -20.08 11.72 -9.19
CA LEU A 70 -18.89 12.56 -9.03
C LEU A 70 -19.05 13.82 -9.89
N PRO A 71 -19.43 14.98 -9.30
CA PRO A 71 -19.86 16.15 -10.05
C PRO A 71 -18.71 16.86 -10.78
N GLU A 72 -19.05 17.67 -11.77
CA GLU A 72 -18.08 18.56 -12.43
C GLU A 72 -17.47 19.54 -11.44
N GLY A 73 -16.14 19.71 -11.52
CA GLY A 73 -15.39 20.56 -10.61
C GLY A 73 -15.16 19.97 -9.22
N ALA A 74 -15.53 18.70 -8.97
CA ALA A 74 -15.11 18.01 -7.76
C ALA A 74 -13.60 17.78 -7.74
N ASP A 75 -12.97 18.02 -6.60
CA ASP A 75 -11.57 17.68 -6.36
C ASP A 75 -11.50 16.38 -5.57
N VAL A 76 -11.01 15.32 -6.22
CA VAL A 76 -10.78 14.04 -5.54
C VAL A 76 -9.61 14.20 -4.60
N ILE A 77 -9.81 13.81 -3.33
CA ILE A 77 -8.81 13.92 -2.27
C ILE A 77 -8.14 12.60 -1.99
N ALA A 78 -8.91 11.51 -1.94
CA ALA A 78 -8.36 10.18 -1.73
C ALA A 78 -9.17 9.13 -2.49
N ILE A 79 -8.47 8.10 -2.95
CA ILE A 79 -9.07 6.94 -3.60
C ILE A 79 -8.46 5.68 -2.99
N ASP A 80 -9.31 4.71 -2.70
CA ASP A 80 -8.86 3.38 -2.33
C ASP A 80 -9.76 2.31 -2.92
N ALA A 81 -9.21 1.13 -3.17
CA ALA A 81 -9.92 0.04 -3.82
C ALA A 81 -9.43 -1.31 -3.31
N PHE A 82 -10.35 -2.25 -3.18
CA PHE A 82 -10.02 -3.61 -2.78
C PHE A 82 -11.02 -4.63 -3.34
N SER A 83 -10.60 -5.89 -3.36
CA SER A 83 -11.40 -7.02 -3.84
C SER A 83 -11.83 -7.92 -2.68
N LYS A 84 -13.13 -8.22 -2.58
CA LYS A 84 -13.70 -9.25 -1.70
C LYS A 84 -13.85 -10.54 -2.51
N SER A 85 -13.25 -11.63 -2.05
CA SER A 85 -13.51 -12.96 -2.60
C SER A 85 -14.83 -13.49 -2.04
N VAL A 86 -15.85 -13.59 -2.86
CA VAL A 86 -17.14 -14.22 -2.54
C VAL A 86 -17.15 -15.62 -3.19
N PRO A 87 -17.84 -16.63 -2.63
CA PRO A 87 -17.97 -17.91 -3.33
C PRO A 87 -18.47 -17.68 -4.77
N ASP A 88 -17.67 -18.12 -5.75
CA ASP A 88 -17.90 -18.03 -7.19
C ASP A 88 -17.79 -16.65 -7.86
N ASN A 89 -17.48 -15.56 -7.14
CA ASN A 89 -17.27 -14.23 -7.77
C ASN A 89 -16.28 -13.34 -7.00
N LEU A 90 -15.65 -12.40 -7.72
CA LEU A 90 -14.83 -11.35 -7.11
C LEU A 90 -15.67 -10.07 -7.06
N ASP A 91 -15.91 -9.53 -5.86
CA ASP A 91 -16.60 -8.24 -5.71
C ASP A 91 -15.54 -7.15 -5.51
N ILE A 92 -15.55 -6.13 -6.36
CA ILE A 92 -14.63 -5.00 -6.27
C ILE A 92 -15.36 -3.83 -5.65
N ILE A 93 -14.70 -3.20 -4.69
CA ILE A 93 -15.22 -2.01 -4.01
C ILE A 93 -14.20 -0.89 -4.15
N ILE A 94 -14.67 0.29 -4.53
CA ILE A 94 -13.85 1.49 -4.71
C ILE A 94 -14.44 2.60 -3.85
N GLY A 95 -13.66 3.18 -2.95
CA GLY A 95 -14.00 4.37 -2.19
C GLY A 95 -13.33 5.60 -2.79
N ILE A 96 -14.08 6.69 -2.97
CA ILE A 96 -13.57 7.97 -3.45
C ILE A 96 -14.05 9.07 -2.50
N ALA A 97 -13.11 9.71 -1.82
CA ALA A 97 -13.35 10.90 -1.02
C ALA A 97 -13.07 12.15 -1.86
N PHE A 98 -13.98 13.12 -1.88
CA PHE A 98 -13.84 14.33 -2.69
C PHE A 98 -14.48 15.55 -2.06
N ILE A 99 -14.02 16.72 -2.51
CA ILE A 99 -14.56 18.03 -2.12
C ILE A 99 -15.32 18.61 -3.31
N ARG A 100 -16.54 19.07 -3.05
CA ARG A 100 -17.32 19.84 -4.01
C ARG A 100 -17.19 21.33 -3.63
N PRO A 101 -16.50 22.15 -4.43
CA PRO A 101 -16.42 23.58 -4.18
C PRO A 101 -17.83 24.19 -4.29
N GLY A 102 -18.20 25.00 -3.31
CA GLY A 102 -19.44 25.76 -3.34
C GLY A 102 -19.21 27.09 -4.06
N GLU A 103 -20.02 27.40 -5.07
CA GLU A 103 -19.92 28.71 -5.76
C GLU A 103 -20.24 29.89 -4.82
N ASN A 104 -21.12 29.69 -3.83
CA ASN A 104 -21.57 30.68 -2.83
C ASN A 104 -21.84 30.06 -1.43
N GLN A 105 -21.48 28.79 -1.22
CA GLN A 105 -21.68 28.06 0.04
C GLN A 105 -20.34 27.50 0.50
N LEU A 106 -20.26 27.08 1.77
CA LEU A 106 -19.14 26.27 2.26
C LEU A 106 -18.97 25.04 1.37
N ALA A 107 -17.72 24.67 1.10
CA ALA A 107 -17.41 23.44 0.39
C ALA A 107 -18.04 22.25 1.12
N ARG A 108 -18.56 21.30 0.35
CA ARG A 108 -19.14 20.06 0.89
C ARG A 108 -18.21 18.90 0.60
N HIS A 109 -18.14 17.98 1.54
CA HIS A 109 -17.24 16.84 1.51
C HIS A 109 -18.06 15.57 1.40
N TYR A 110 -17.58 14.61 0.61
CA TYR A 110 -18.31 13.37 0.36
C TYR A 110 -17.35 12.19 0.32
N LEU A 111 -17.86 11.03 0.74
CA LEU A 111 -17.30 9.71 0.44
C LEU A 111 -18.30 8.97 -0.44
N ASN A 112 -17.91 8.68 -1.67
CA ASN A 112 -18.67 7.79 -2.54
C ASN A 112 -18.05 6.39 -2.51
N ILE A 113 -18.87 5.38 -2.28
CA ILE A 113 -18.47 3.97 -2.31
C ILE A 113 -19.16 3.32 -3.50
N TYR A 114 -18.36 2.73 -4.38
CA TYR A 114 -18.78 2.08 -5.60
C TYR A 114 -18.60 0.57 -5.44
N SER A 115 -19.67 -0.17 -5.66
CA SER A 115 -19.66 -1.63 -5.61
C SER A 115 -20.64 -2.21 -6.63
N GLN A 116 -20.44 -3.46 -7.01
CA GLN A 116 -21.40 -4.19 -7.83
C GLN A 116 -21.61 -5.59 -7.23
N SER A 117 -22.86 -5.97 -7.03
CA SER A 117 -23.24 -7.22 -6.35
C SER A 117 -24.03 -8.19 -7.25
N GLU A 118 -23.87 -8.10 -8.58
CA GLU A 118 -24.59 -8.97 -9.53
C GLU A 118 -23.81 -10.26 -9.86
N PRO A 119 -24.34 -11.45 -9.48
CA PRO A 119 -23.69 -12.71 -9.78
C PRO A 119 -23.73 -13.03 -11.29
N GLY A 120 -22.58 -13.43 -11.84
CA GLY A 120 -22.45 -13.89 -13.24
C GLY A 120 -22.15 -12.80 -14.27
N CYS A 121 -22.08 -11.54 -13.85
CA CYS A 121 -21.52 -10.46 -14.68
C CYS A 121 -19.99 -10.46 -14.51
N GLY A 122 -19.26 -10.50 -15.63
CA GLY A 122 -17.80 -10.33 -15.60
C GLY A 122 -17.41 -9.00 -14.96
N LEU A 123 -16.20 -8.95 -14.40
CA LEU A 123 -15.62 -7.79 -13.73
C LEU A 123 -15.43 -6.64 -14.73
N ASP A 124 -16.27 -5.60 -14.60
CA ASP A 124 -16.27 -4.42 -15.46
C ASP A 124 -16.30 -3.14 -14.61
N LEU A 125 -15.18 -2.41 -14.62
CA LEU A 125 -15.05 -1.16 -13.86
C LEU A 125 -16.08 -0.10 -14.28
N ASP A 126 -16.56 -0.12 -15.53
CA ASP A 126 -17.59 0.83 -15.98
C ASP A 126 -18.96 0.55 -15.36
N ARG A 127 -19.22 -0.70 -14.97
CA ARG A 127 -20.45 -1.08 -14.25
C ARG A 127 -20.32 -0.78 -12.77
N ILE A 128 -19.18 -1.08 -12.17
CA ILE A 128 -18.89 -0.75 -10.76
C ILE A 128 -19.05 0.77 -10.54
N ALA A 129 -18.56 1.58 -11.48
CA ALA A 129 -18.68 3.04 -11.46
C ALA A 129 -20.14 3.57 -11.46
N GLN A 130 -21.15 2.71 -11.68
CA GLN A 130 -22.57 3.06 -11.61
C GLN A 130 -23.23 2.70 -10.27
N GLY A 131 -22.71 1.70 -9.55
CA GLY A 131 -23.23 1.23 -8.26
C GLY A 131 -22.75 2.07 -7.09
N CYS A 132 -23.17 3.34 -7.06
CA CYS A 132 -22.67 4.34 -6.12
C CYS A 132 -23.59 4.53 -4.91
N GLN A 133 -23.00 4.49 -3.72
CA GLN A 133 -23.54 5.07 -2.50
C GLN A 133 -22.77 6.34 -2.15
N SER A 134 -23.47 7.45 -1.90
CA SER A 134 -22.84 8.71 -1.50
C SER A 134 -23.13 9.02 -0.03
N LEU A 135 -22.07 9.35 0.72
CA LEU A 135 -22.10 9.73 2.13
C LEU A 135 -21.59 11.17 2.25
N GLU A 136 -22.39 12.07 2.83
CA GLU A 136 -21.96 13.45 3.10
C GLU A 136 -21.14 13.49 4.40
N LEU A 137 -19.97 14.12 4.34
CA LEU A 137 -19.03 14.22 5.45
C LEU A 137 -19.09 15.64 6.05
N ASN A 138 -19.00 15.72 7.37
CA ASN A 138 -18.95 16.96 8.13
C ASN A 138 -17.52 17.45 8.45
N PHE A 139 -16.50 16.78 7.89
CA PHE A 139 -15.07 17.07 8.03
C PHE A 139 -14.37 17.05 6.66
N ILE A 140 -13.14 17.58 6.57
CA ILE A 140 -12.31 17.49 5.37
C ILE A 140 -11.59 16.13 5.38
N PRO A 141 -11.77 15.29 4.34
CA PRO A 141 -11.12 13.97 4.27
C PRO A 141 -9.62 14.10 3.97
N TYR A 142 -8.82 13.18 4.52
CA TYR A 142 -7.41 12.95 4.21
C TYR A 142 -7.22 11.54 3.63
N GLN A 143 -6.32 10.73 4.19
CA GLN A 143 -6.08 9.37 3.71
C GLN A 143 -7.34 8.50 3.86
N LEU A 144 -7.66 7.79 2.79
CA LEU A 144 -8.65 6.70 2.75
C LEU A 144 -7.90 5.37 2.61
N THR A 145 -8.24 4.39 3.43
CA THR A 145 -7.74 3.02 3.31
C THR A 145 -8.81 2.01 3.70
N HIS A 146 -8.66 0.77 3.26
CA HIS A 146 -9.44 -0.37 3.73
C HIS A 146 -8.67 -1.16 4.79
N ALA A 147 -9.41 -1.85 5.64
CA ALA A 147 -8.86 -2.68 6.71
C ALA A 147 -9.73 -3.93 6.92
N PRO A 148 -9.16 -5.13 7.07
CA PRO A 148 -9.92 -6.29 7.52
C PRO A 148 -10.26 -6.19 9.01
N LEU A 149 -11.47 -6.61 9.37
CA LEU A 149 -11.86 -6.81 10.77
C LEU A 149 -11.31 -8.13 11.30
N PHE A 150 -11.13 -8.21 12.62
CA PHE A 150 -10.84 -9.48 13.25
C PHE A 150 -11.97 -10.50 13.01
N PRO A 151 -11.66 -11.78 12.82
CA PRO A 151 -12.67 -12.79 12.54
C PRO A 151 -13.67 -12.91 13.68
N ASN A 152 -14.97 -12.83 13.37
CA ASN A 152 -16.02 -13.04 14.35
C ASN A 152 -16.17 -14.55 14.64
N GLN A 153 -16.20 -14.93 15.92
CA GLN A 153 -16.43 -16.32 16.36
C GLN A 153 -17.82 -16.85 15.99
N THR A 154 -18.78 -15.95 15.70
CA THR A 154 -20.17 -16.27 15.39
C THR A 154 -20.42 -16.43 13.89
N GLY A 155 -19.77 -17.40 13.25
CA GLY A 155 -20.18 -17.98 11.96
C GLY A 155 -20.42 -17.05 10.75
N GLN A 156 -20.06 -15.76 10.84
CA GLN A 156 -20.15 -14.79 9.74
C GLN A 156 -18.78 -14.64 9.08
N ARG A 157 -18.84 -14.56 7.75
CA ARG A 157 -17.77 -14.42 6.74
C ARG A 157 -16.40 -14.02 7.30
N SER A 158 -15.42 -14.92 7.19
CA SER A 158 -14.01 -14.54 7.31
C SER A 158 -13.68 -13.43 6.30
N GLY A 159 -12.97 -12.38 6.73
CA GLY A 159 -12.49 -11.33 5.82
C GLY A 159 -13.49 -10.22 5.52
N GLU A 160 -14.26 -9.76 6.51
CA GLU A 160 -15.01 -8.51 6.37
C GLU A 160 -14.03 -7.33 6.30
N PHE A 161 -14.20 -6.48 5.29
CA PHE A 161 -13.42 -5.26 5.11
C PHE A 161 -14.26 -4.03 5.37
N VAL A 162 -13.62 -3.04 5.98
CA VAL A 162 -14.18 -1.72 6.29
C VAL A 162 -13.32 -0.63 5.66
N PHE A 163 -13.90 0.56 5.48
CA PHE A 163 -13.14 1.75 5.12
C PHE A 163 -12.79 2.55 6.38
N LEU A 164 -11.55 3.02 6.43
CA LEU A 164 -11.04 3.97 7.41
C LEU A 164 -10.69 5.27 6.69
N LEU A 165 -11.23 6.38 7.17
CA LEU A 165 -11.04 7.70 6.58
C LEU A 165 -10.53 8.69 7.63
N CYS A 166 -9.34 9.23 7.43
CA CYS A 166 -8.79 10.31 8.27
C CYS A 166 -9.56 11.62 8.03
N GLY A 167 -9.89 12.34 9.11
CA GLY A 167 -10.61 13.62 9.07
C GLY A 167 -9.83 14.78 9.66
N SER A 168 -10.17 16.00 9.23
CA SER A 168 -9.65 17.27 9.78
C SER A 168 -10.07 17.54 11.23
N ASP A 169 -10.95 16.73 11.79
CA ASP A 169 -11.45 16.79 13.17
C ASP A 169 -10.62 15.92 14.13
N CYS A 170 -9.41 15.51 13.71
CA CYS A 170 -8.48 14.66 14.45
C CYS A 170 -9.06 13.28 14.77
N ARG A 171 -9.89 12.73 13.88
CA ARG A 171 -10.50 11.41 14.01
C ARG A 171 -10.23 10.54 12.79
N ILE A 172 -10.26 9.23 13.01
CA ILE A 172 -10.35 8.23 11.96
C ILE A 172 -11.78 7.69 11.98
N HIS A 173 -12.50 7.87 10.87
CA HIS A 173 -13.89 7.46 10.73
C HIS A 173 -13.97 6.06 10.12
N LEU A 174 -14.81 5.20 10.70
CA LEU A 174 -15.00 3.81 10.30
C LEU A 174 -16.32 3.64 9.55
N PHE A 175 -16.24 3.26 8.27
CA PHE A 175 -17.42 2.95 7.45
C PHE A 175 -17.52 1.45 7.21
N ARG A 176 -18.63 0.86 7.67
CA ARG A 176 -18.89 -0.57 7.61
C ARG A 176 -20.12 -0.86 6.76
N GLU A 177 -20.05 -1.94 5.99
CA GLU A 177 -21.16 -2.44 5.18
C GLU A 177 -22.18 -3.18 6.06
N ASP A 178 -23.46 -2.90 5.88
CA ASP A 178 -24.56 -3.59 6.54
C ASP A 178 -25.07 -4.81 5.73
N ILE A 179 -26.10 -5.47 6.24
CA ILE A 179 -26.71 -6.64 5.59
C ILE A 179 -27.39 -6.27 4.25
N HIS A 180 -27.72 -4.99 4.07
CA HIS A 180 -28.36 -4.44 2.89
C HIS A 180 -27.36 -3.90 1.86
N GLN A 181 -26.06 -4.16 2.02
CA GLN A 181 -24.98 -3.65 1.17
C GLN A 181 -24.89 -2.12 1.15
N THR A 182 -25.29 -1.49 2.26
CA THR A 182 -25.13 -0.06 2.48
C THR A 182 -24.08 0.20 3.54
N TYR A 183 -23.23 1.17 3.29
CA TYR A 183 -22.19 1.60 4.21
C TYR A 183 -22.72 2.67 5.16
N SER A 184 -22.39 2.55 6.43
CA SER A 184 -22.68 3.58 7.43
C SER A 184 -21.48 3.79 8.33
N GLU A 185 -21.34 5.01 8.83
CA GLU A 185 -20.37 5.31 9.86
C GLU A 185 -20.75 4.62 11.18
N ILE A 186 -19.79 3.97 11.82
CA ILE A 186 -19.91 3.38 13.15
C ILE A 186 -18.75 3.87 14.03
N PRO A 187 -18.88 3.80 15.36
CA PRO A 187 -17.79 4.16 16.26
C PRO A 187 -16.52 3.36 15.96
N VAL A 188 -15.38 4.05 15.84
CA VAL A 188 -14.11 3.43 15.46
C VAL A 188 -13.55 2.58 16.61
N GLU A 189 -13.79 3.02 17.85
CA GLU A 189 -13.33 2.39 19.09
C GLU A 189 -13.86 0.96 19.30
N ASP A 190 -15.00 0.63 18.70
CA ASP A 190 -15.60 -0.72 18.79
C ASP A 190 -14.74 -1.79 18.10
N HIS A 191 -13.98 -1.40 17.07
CA HIS A 191 -13.19 -2.31 16.24
C HIS A 191 -11.70 -1.96 16.17
N PHE A 192 -11.35 -0.70 16.42
CA PHE A 192 -10.02 -0.13 16.42
C PHE A 192 -9.85 0.80 17.64
N PRO A 193 -9.84 0.24 18.86
CA PRO A 193 -9.67 1.03 20.09
C PRO A 193 -8.37 1.85 20.09
N GLU A 194 -7.35 1.42 19.33
CA GLU A 194 -6.11 2.18 19.17
C GLU A 194 -6.25 3.53 18.45
N PHE A 195 -7.38 3.78 17.78
CA PHE A 195 -7.66 5.05 17.10
C PHE A 195 -8.55 5.98 17.92
N GLU A 196 -8.79 5.64 19.19
CA GLU A 196 -9.47 6.52 20.12
C GLU A 196 -8.53 7.67 20.55
N ASN A 197 -9.03 8.90 20.57
CA ASN A 197 -8.33 10.09 21.11
C ASN A 197 -6.98 10.42 20.44
N ILE A 198 -6.99 10.71 19.14
CA ILE A 198 -5.81 11.13 18.40
C ILE A 198 -5.54 12.63 18.64
N PRO A 199 -4.28 13.04 18.90
CA PRO A 199 -3.99 14.41 19.30
C PRO A 199 -4.09 15.45 18.17
N ASP A 200 -3.97 15.02 16.90
CA ASP A 200 -3.95 15.91 15.74
C ASP A 200 -4.40 15.17 14.46
N ILE A 201 -4.44 15.89 13.33
CA ILE A 201 -4.84 15.37 12.02
C ILE A 201 -3.89 14.26 11.58
N VAL A 202 -4.44 13.07 11.33
CA VAL A 202 -3.69 11.94 10.79
C VAL A 202 -3.44 12.14 9.30
N LEU A 203 -2.17 12.20 8.92
CA LEU A 203 -1.73 12.30 7.52
C LEU A 203 -1.35 10.93 6.95
N ALA A 204 -0.86 10.02 7.78
CA ALA A 204 -0.48 8.69 7.36
C ALA A 204 -0.93 7.65 8.38
N MET A 205 -1.53 6.57 7.90
CA MET A 205 -1.82 5.35 8.64
C MET A 205 -1.34 4.14 7.86
N ASP A 206 -0.86 3.13 8.59
CA ASP A 206 -0.55 1.82 8.03
C ASP A 206 -0.91 0.71 9.02
N LEU A 207 -1.34 -0.43 8.47
CA LEU A 207 -1.93 -1.53 9.20
C LEU A 207 -1.30 -2.84 8.76
N LYS A 208 -0.79 -3.61 9.73
CA LYS A 208 -0.22 -4.93 9.48
C LYS A 208 -0.89 -5.99 10.35
N TYR A 209 -1.35 -7.06 9.72
CA TYR A 209 -2.02 -8.17 10.40
C TYR A 209 -1.08 -9.35 10.52
N LYS A 210 -1.11 -10.04 11.66
CA LYS A 210 -0.41 -11.30 11.87
C LYS A 210 -1.42 -12.45 11.83
N ASP A 211 -1.26 -13.33 10.85
CA ASP A 211 -2.19 -14.42 10.56
C ASP A 211 -2.34 -15.42 11.73
N GLU A 212 -1.30 -15.60 12.54
CA GLU A 212 -1.27 -16.63 13.59
C GLU A 212 -2.01 -16.22 14.88
N ASP A 213 -2.06 -14.92 15.20
CA ASP A 213 -2.37 -14.45 16.56
C ASP A 213 -3.61 -13.55 16.68
N SER A 214 -4.43 -13.41 15.62
CA SER A 214 -5.51 -12.40 15.58
C SER A 214 -5.03 -11.04 16.12
N THR A 215 -3.84 -10.66 15.69
CA THR A 215 -3.12 -9.49 16.18
C THR A 215 -2.89 -8.53 15.02
N ARG A 216 -3.13 -7.26 15.27
CA ARG A 216 -2.98 -6.16 14.34
C ARG A 216 -1.99 -5.16 14.91
N ILE A 217 -1.09 -4.69 14.08
CA ILE A 217 -0.18 -3.60 14.37
C ILE A 217 -0.68 -2.41 13.57
N SER A 218 -0.96 -1.31 14.25
CA SER A 218 -1.50 -0.10 13.67
C SER A 218 -0.51 1.03 13.92
N ALA A 219 -0.09 1.72 12.86
CA ALA A 219 0.78 2.89 12.95
C ALA A 219 0.05 4.12 12.42
N ILE A 220 0.11 5.24 13.14
CA ILE A 220 -0.43 6.53 12.71
C ILE A 220 0.61 7.63 12.86
N GLY A 221 0.54 8.63 11.96
CA GLY A 221 1.44 9.76 11.89
C GLY A 221 0.64 11.02 11.59
N CYS A 222 0.84 12.05 12.41
CA CYS A 222 0.02 13.25 12.39
C CYS A 222 0.77 14.47 11.84
N GLU A 223 0.01 15.54 11.58
CA GLU A 223 0.51 16.82 11.08
C GLU A 223 1.52 17.49 12.03
N ASN A 224 1.29 17.48 13.34
CA ASN A 224 2.26 17.99 14.33
C ASN A 224 3.52 17.13 14.52
N GLY A 225 3.60 15.93 13.92
CA GLY A 225 4.71 15.01 14.13
C GLY A 225 4.49 13.95 15.21
N PHE A 226 3.28 13.86 15.78
CA PHE A 226 2.91 12.75 16.64
C PHE A 226 2.90 11.43 15.84
N VAL A 227 3.62 10.43 16.35
CA VAL A 227 3.63 9.06 15.84
C VAL A 227 3.18 8.11 16.94
N GLN A 228 2.27 7.21 16.60
CA GLN A 228 1.85 6.12 17.48
C GLN A 228 1.94 4.79 16.76
N VAL A 229 2.42 3.77 17.47
CA VAL A 229 2.31 2.37 17.08
C VAL A 229 1.57 1.63 18.19
N ALA A 230 0.48 0.95 17.83
CA ALA A 230 -0.29 0.12 18.73
C ALA A 230 -0.34 -1.32 18.24
N VAL A 231 -0.31 -2.25 19.18
CA VAL A 231 -0.53 -3.68 18.95
C VAL A 231 -1.83 -4.05 19.61
N THR A 232 -2.79 -4.47 18.79
CA THR A 232 -4.15 -4.82 19.22
C THR A 232 -4.39 -6.29 18.96
N SER A 233 -4.97 -7.00 19.91
CA SER A 233 -5.28 -8.43 19.78
C SER A 233 -6.74 -8.69 20.14
N GLN A 234 -7.37 -9.63 19.43
CA GLN A 234 -8.71 -10.11 19.78
C GLN A 234 -8.62 -11.22 20.82
N ARG A 235 -9.30 -11.03 21.95
CA ARG A 235 -9.41 -12.05 23.01
C ARG A 235 -10.44 -13.13 22.66
N ASN A 236 -10.40 -14.24 23.38
CA ASN A 236 -11.34 -15.37 23.21
C ASN A 236 -12.82 -15.00 23.42
N ASN A 237 -13.14 -13.88 24.08
CA ASN A 237 -14.51 -13.37 24.25
C ASN A 237 -14.95 -12.46 23.10
N GLY A 238 -14.12 -12.26 22.06
CA GLY A 238 -14.37 -11.34 20.95
C GLY A 238 -13.99 -9.88 21.23
N GLU A 239 -13.59 -9.56 22.47
CA GLU A 239 -13.15 -8.22 22.87
C GLU A 239 -11.80 -7.88 22.24
N ILE A 240 -11.71 -6.69 21.68
CA ILE A 240 -10.51 -6.18 21.03
C ILE A 240 -9.78 -5.30 22.04
N VAL A 241 -8.52 -5.63 22.35
CA VAL A 241 -7.74 -4.92 23.36
C VAL A 241 -6.39 -4.48 22.84
N ILE A 242 -5.94 -3.31 23.27
CA ILE A 242 -4.58 -2.82 23.02
C ILE A 242 -3.63 -3.57 23.96
N THR A 243 -2.79 -4.42 23.39
CA THR A 243 -1.77 -5.22 24.10
C THR A 243 -0.53 -4.38 24.40
N SER A 244 -0.14 -3.48 23.48
CA SER A 244 1.01 -2.59 23.63
C SER A 244 0.80 -1.33 22.81
N SER A 245 1.35 -0.20 23.27
CA SER A 245 1.31 1.05 22.53
C SER A 245 2.56 1.88 22.84
N TRP A 246 3.13 2.47 21.81
CA TRP A 246 4.27 3.38 21.88
C TRP A 246 3.93 4.67 21.14
N GLN A 247 4.30 5.79 21.73
CA GLN A 247 4.00 7.12 21.21
C GLN A 247 5.25 7.99 21.30
N VAL A 248 5.45 8.87 20.31
CA VAL A 248 6.55 9.83 20.27
C VAL A 248 6.10 11.07 19.51
N ASP A 249 6.62 12.23 19.91
CA ASP A 249 6.47 13.49 19.19
C ASP A 249 7.80 13.82 18.49
N LEU A 250 7.75 14.00 17.17
CA LEU A 250 8.91 14.23 16.32
C LEU A 250 9.01 15.67 15.80
N ASP A 251 8.08 16.56 16.17
CA ASP A 251 8.07 17.99 15.81
C ASP A 251 8.27 18.25 14.30
N SER A 252 7.63 17.42 13.46
CA SER A 252 7.64 17.53 11.99
C SER A 252 6.51 16.71 11.40
N PRO A 253 5.76 17.22 10.39
CA PRO A 253 4.69 16.49 9.74
C PRO A 253 5.13 15.13 9.21
N ILE A 254 4.34 14.09 9.51
CA ILE A 254 4.56 12.72 9.06
C ILE A 254 3.87 12.52 7.72
N SER A 255 4.65 12.54 6.65
CA SER A 255 4.16 12.45 5.26
C SER A 255 3.74 11.03 4.85
N ALA A 256 4.39 10.00 5.39
CA ALA A 256 4.08 8.59 5.13
C ALA A 256 4.63 7.68 6.23
N LEU A 257 3.97 6.53 6.42
CA LEU A 257 4.35 5.47 7.35
C LEU A 257 4.23 4.12 6.67
N HIS A 258 5.18 3.22 6.92
CA HIS A 258 5.10 1.84 6.47
C HIS A 258 5.63 0.85 7.51
N LEU A 259 4.79 -0.12 7.87
CA LEU A 259 5.13 -1.29 8.67
C LEU A 259 5.67 -2.38 7.75
N PHE A 260 6.87 -2.87 8.01
CA PHE A 260 7.52 -3.86 7.15
C PHE A 260 8.39 -4.85 7.91
N GLU A 261 8.82 -5.89 7.21
CA GLU A 261 9.82 -6.88 7.68
C GLU A 261 11.05 -6.81 6.80
N ASP A 262 12.20 -7.25 7.31
CA ASP A 262 13.40 -7.35 6.48
C ASP A 262 13.22 -8.30 5.30
N SER A 263 12.65 -9.47 5.52
CA SER A 263 12.56 -10.51 4.49
C SER A 263 11.24 -10.43 3.74
N VAL A 264 11.29 -10.69 2.43
CA VAL A 264 10.08 -10.93 1.63
C VAL A 264 9.73 -12.41 1.65
N HIS A 265 8.53 -12.72 2.15
CA HIS A 265 8.00 -14.07 2.14
C HIS A 265 7.10 -14.27 0.92
N TRP A 266 7.60 -14.99 -0.08
CA TRP A 266 6.79 -15.45 -1.20
C TRP A 266 6.23 -16.85 -0.91
N PRO A 267 4.93 -17.09 -1.12
CA PRO A 267 4.38 -18.42 -0.99
C PRO A 267 5.08 -19.35 -1.98
N LEU A 268 5.57 -20.48 -1.47
CA LEU A 268 6.17 -21.50 -2.31
C LEU A 268 5.14 -22.00 -3.34
N PRO A 269 5.51 -22.16 -4.61
CA PRO A 269 4.63 -22.77 -5.60
C PRO A 269 4.12 -24.14 -5.14
N ASP A 270 2.86 -24.48 -5.49
CA ASP A 270 2.21 -25.72 -5.03
C ASP A 270 3.02 -26.99 -5.34
N TYR A 271 3.70 -27.02 -6.48
CA TYR A 271 4.56 -28.14 -6.88
C TYR A 271 5.82 -28.30 -6.01
N ILE A 272 6.17 -27.30 -5.19
CA ILE A 272 7.27 -27.33 -4.22
C ILE A 272 6.77 -27.52 -2.79
N LYS A 273 5.51 -27.15 -2.48
CA LYS A 273 4.94 -27.25 -1.11
C LYS A 273 5.04 -28.64 -0.49
N HIS A 274 5.03 -29.69 -1.29
CA HIS A 274 5.12 -31.09 -0.84
C HIS A 274 6.55 -31.64 -0.75
N THR A 275 7.57 -30.80 -0.93
CA THR A 275 8.98 -31.19 -0.85
C THR A 275 9.60 -30.76 0.48
N GLU A 276 10.74 -31.36 0.87
CA GLU A 276 11.48 -31.01 2.10
C GLU A 276 11.88 -29.53 2.18
N LEU A 277 11.77 -28.76 1.09
CA LEU A 277 11.97 -27.32 1.04
C LEU A 277 10.97 -26.55 1.91
N ALA A 278 9.72 -27.05 2.03
CA ALA A 278 8.69 -26.43 2.87
C ALA A 278 9.00 -26.55 4.37
N ASN A 279 9.74 -27.59 4.77
CA ASN A 279 10.05 -27.88 6.19
C ASN A 279 11.29 -27.14 6.71
N ASN A 280 12.17 -26.65 5.83
CA ASN A 280 13.36 -25.89 6.23
C ASN A 280 13.11 -24.36 6.34
N GLY A 281 11.97 -23.88 5.86
CA GLY A 281 11.60 -22.45 5.86
C GLY A 281 11.03 -21.92 7.19
N SER A 282 10.70 -22.80 8.14
CA SER A 282 10.12 -22.46 9.44
C SER A 282 11.10 -22.68 10.60
N SER A 283 12.35 -22.24 10.43
CA SER A 283 13.18 -21.99 11.61
C SER A 283 12.62 -20.74 12.29
N GLY A 284 12.01 -20.92 13.48
CA GLY A 284 11.23 -19.97 14.26
C GLY A 284 11.95 -18.69 14.72
N SER A 285 12.55 -17.97 13.79
CA SER A 285 12.94 -16.57 13.93
C SER A 285 11.66 -15.75 13.92
N THR A 286 11.28 -15.21 15.08
CA THR A 286 10.21 -14.21 15.18
C THR A 286 10.47 -13.08 14.19
N LEU A 287 9.56 -12.90 13.23
CA LEU A 287 9.66 -11.84 12.23
C LEU A 287 9.64 -10.49 12.95
N LYS A 288 10.70 -9.70 12.71
CA LYS A 288 10.86 -8.38 13.30
C LYS A 288 10.09 -7.39 12.45
N THR A 289 9.15 -6.69 13.08
CA THR A 289 8.42 -5.60 12.41
C THR A 289 9.18 -4.30 12.61
N HIS A 290 9.44 -3.59 11.52
CA HIS A 290 10.05 -2.27 11.49
C HIS A 290 9.01 -1.23 11.08
N LEU A 291 9.27 0.04 11.39
CA LEU A 291 8.44 1.17 10.97
C LEU A 291 9.29 2.19 10.23
N LEU A 292 9.00 2.41 8.96
CA LEU A 292 9.49 3.53 8.18
C LEU A 292 8.69 4.79 8.53
N VAL A 293 9.39 5.86 8.90
CA VAL A 293 8.80 7.18 9.20
C VAL A 293 9.34 8.20 8.20
N CYS A 294 8.45 8.63 7.29
CA CYS A 294 8.77 9.67 6.30
C CYS A 294 8.38 11.04 6.84
N ARG A 295 9.36 11.94 7.00
CA ARG A 295 9.16 13.29 7.53
C ARG A 295 9.28 14.31 6.41
N ALA A 296 8.34 15.25 6.35
CA ALA A 296 8.26 16.21 5.25
C ALA A 296 9.36 17.29 5.27
N LEU A 297 9.86 17.65 6.45
CA LEU A 297 10.73 18.83 6.63
C LEU A 297 12.18 18.49 6.99
N ILE A 298 12.44 17.26 7.42
CA ILE A 298 13.72 16.81 7.96
C ILE A 298 13.96 15.34 7.60
N SER A 299 15.21 14.89 7.75
CA SER A 299 15.61 13.53 7.37
C SER A 299 14.67 12.44 7.89
N SER A 300 14.27 11.52 7.02
CA SER A 300 13.43 10.36 7.35
C SER A 300 14.27 9.24 8.01
N PHE A 301 13.61 8.30 8.68
CA PHE A 301 14.31 7.24 9.42
C PHE A 301 13.44 5.98 9.57
N VAL A 302 14.03 4.90 10.08
CA VAL A 302 13.35 3.63 10.36
C VAL A 302 13.51 3.25 11.83
N TYR A 303 12.40 3.03 12.54
CA TYR A 303 12.42 2.31 13.81
C TYR A 303 12.56 0.82 13.56
N ARG A 304 13.55 0.20 14.21
CA ARG A 304 13.86 -1.21 14.01
C ARG A 304 13.27 -2.04 15.14
N ASP A 305 12.46 -3.05 14.80
CA ASP A 305 11.91 -4.01 15.75
C ASP A 305 10.99 -3.34 16.76
N VAL A 306 9.94 -2.69 16.25
CA VAL A 306 9.01 -1.86 17.05
C VAL A 306 8.27 -2.66 18.11
N LEU A 307 8.15 -3.98 17.93
CA LEU A 307 7.48 -4.86 18.87
C LEU A 307 8.29 -5.10 20.14
N ASP A 308 9.62 -5.21 20.01
CA ASP A 308 10.52 -5.45 21.14
C ASP A 308 11.14 -4.14 21.67
N ARG A 309 11.41 -3.18 20.78
CA ARG A 309 12.14 -1.94 21.08
C ARG A 309 11.29 -0.67 21.10
N GLY A 310 9.99 -0.77 20.76
CA GLY A 310 9.11 0.39 20.67
C GLY A 310 9.64 1.46 19.71
N LEU A 311 9.56 2.72 20.13
CA LEU A 311 9.97 3.90 19.36
C LEU A 311 11.21 4.60 19.94
N GLU A 312 12.12 3.83 20.57
CA GLU A 312 13.30 4.39 21.23
C GLU A 312 14.51 4.52 20.29
N MET A 313 14.72 3.52 19.43
CA MET A 313 15.92 3.43 18.58
C MET A 313 15.56 3.43 17.10
N HIS A 314 16.10 4.41 16.37
CA HIS A 314 15.91 4.54 14.93
C HIS A 314 17.24 4.53 14.16
N ALA A 315 17.17 4.12 12.90
CA ALA A 315 18.24 4.20 11.93
C ALA A 315 17.90 5.28 10.89
N MET A 316 18.77 6.29 10.77
CA MET A 316 18.57 7.40 9.83
C MET A 316 18.65 6.96 8.38
N LEU A 317 17.88 7.60 7.51
CA LEU A 317 18.01 7.53 6.05
C LEU A 317 18.83 8.75 5.60
N PRO A 318 20.16 8.63 5.43
CA PRO A 318 21.03 9.77 5.20
C PRO A 318 20.66 10.49 3.90
N CYS A 319 20.75 11.83 3.88
CA CYS A 319 20.48 12.64 2.68
C CYS A 319 19.03 12.59 2.17
N SER A 320 18.09 12.12 2.98
CA SER A 320 16.66 12.10 2.59
C SER A 320 16.02 13.48 2.52
N ASP A 321 16.58 14.46 3.20
CA ASP A 321 16.19 15.87 3.23
C ASP A 321 17.03 16.77 2.28
N ASP A 322 17.95 16.18 1.52
CA ASP A 322 18.76 16.92 0.54
C ASP A 322 17.98 17.27 -0.75
N PHE A 323 16.84 16.63 -0.97
CA PHE A 323 16.07 16.66 -2.23
C PHE A 323 14.64 17.19 -2.04
N ASP A 324 14.49 18.30 -1.31
CA ASP A 324 13.19 18.89 -0.95
C ASP A 324 12.39 17.96 0.00
N SER A 325 11.09 18.17 0.13
CA SER A 325 10.22 17.38 1.02
C SER A 325 10.02 15.94 0.56
N VAL A 326 10.18 14.99 1.49
CA VAL A 326 9.70 13.61 1.32
C VAL A 326 8.17 13.63 1.43
N VAL A 327 7.49 13.06 0.44
CA VAL A 327 6.01 13.07 0.35
C VAL A 327 5.39 11.68 0.37
N CYS A 328 6.16 10.63 0.04
CA CYS A 328 5.68 9.26 0.06
C CYS A 328 6.82 8.28 0.29
N GLY A 329 6.48 7.10 0.82
CA GLY A 329 7.39 5.97 0.98
C GLY A 329 6.87 4.73 0.28
N CYS A 330 7.76 3.77 0.06
CA CYS A 330 7.44 2.41 -0.35
C CYS A 330 8.52 1.48 0.22
N VAL A 331 8.15 0.26 0.57
CA VAL A 331 9.09 -0.77 1.02
C VAL A 331 8.98 -1.94 0.05
N ALA A 332 10.12 -2.34 -0.51
CA ALA A 332 10.16 -3.38 -1.53
C ALA A 332 11.57 -3.96 -1.69
N ASP A 333 11.65 -5.26 -1.96
CA ASP A 333 12.84 -5.93 -2.48
C ASP A 333 13.03 -5.54 -3.96
N ILE A 334 13.74 -4.44 -4.17
CA ILE A 334 13.93 -3.86 -5.50
C ILE A 334 15.12 -4.48 -6.21
N ASP A 335 16.10 -5.01 -5.49
CA ASP A 335 17.23 -5.72 -6.10
C ASP A 335 17.05 -7.24 -6.19
N MET A 336 15.88 -7.73 -5.77
CA MET A 336 15.46 -9.13 -5.84
C MET A 336 16.40 -10.08 -5.08
N ASP A 337 16.94 -9.65 -3.94
CA ASP A 337 17.79 -10.46 -3.07
C ASP A 337 17.05 -11.10 -1.88
N GLY A 338 15.75 -10.80 -1.74
CA GLY A 338 14.87 -11.30 -0.69
C GLY A 338 14.83 -10.40 0.54
N VAL A 339 15.56 -9.28 0.56
CA VAL A 339 15.54 -8.29 1.63
C VAL A 339 14.90 -7.00 1.13
N ASN A 340 13.99 -6.43 1.91
CA ASN A 340 13.31 -5.19 1.56
C ASN A 340 14.23 -3.98 1.65
N GLU A 341 14.24 -3.18 0.58
CA GLU A 341 14.76 -1.81 0.57
C GLU A 341 13.69 -0.79 0.98
N VAL A 342 14.15 0.36 1.44
CA VAL A 342 13.30 1.54 1.69
C VAL A 342 13.41 2.49 0.52
N ILE A 343 12.27 2.86 -0.05
CA ILE A 343 12.16 3.76 -1.21
C ILE A 343 11.43 5.02 -0.76
N LEU A 344 11.98 6.19 -1.05
CA LEU A 344 11.36 7.48 -0.78
C LEU A 344 11.10 8.23 -2.08
N GLY A 345 9.97 8.92 -2.15
CA GLY A 345 9.64 9.87 -3.20
C GLY A 345 9.62 11.28 -2.66
N THR A 346 10.26 12.19 -3.38
CA THR A 346 10.38 13.60 -2.97
C THR A 346 9.65 14.53 -3.93
N TYR A 347 9.14 15.64 -3.39
CA TYR A 347 8.61 16.73 -4.20
C TYR A 347 9.69 17.35 -5.11
N GLY A 348 10.96 17.23 -4.72
CA GLY A 348 12.16 17.58 -5.48
C GLY A 348 12.45 16.67 -6.68
N GLN A 349 11.52 15.80 -7.07
CA GLN A 349 11.57 14.95 -8.27
C GLN A 349 12.55 13.78 -8.17
N GLU A 350 12.96 13.39 -6.96
CA GLU A 350 13.92 12.30 -6.75
C GLU A 350 13.27 11.09 -6.10
N VAL A 351 13.50 9.93 -6.70
CA VAL A 351 13.31 8.61 -6.07
C VAL A 351 14.61 8.22 -5.38
N LEU A 352 14.57 7.96 -4.07
CA LEU A 352 15.74 7.58 -3.26
C LEU A 352 15.57 6.14 -2.78
N VAL A 353 16.55 5.27 -3.03
CA VAL A 353 16.50 3.86 -2.62
C VAL A 353 17.58 3.57 -1.59
N TYR A 354 17.20 3.04 -0.44
CA TYR A 354 18.07 2.75 0.69
C TYR A 354 18.11 1.25 0.97
N LYS A 355 19.33 0.73 1.14
CA LYS A 355 19.56 -0.66 1.54
C LYS A 355 20.17 -0.70 2.94
N LEU A 356 19.74 -1.67 3.74
CA LEU A 356 20.35 -1.93 5.03
C LEU A 356 21.71 -2.60 4.81
N VAL A 357 22.78 -1.98 5.33
CA VAL A 357 24.15 -2.49 5.23
C VAL A 357 24.74 -2.74 6.60
N SER A 358 25.40 -3.89 6.77
CA SER A 358 26.19 -4.18 7.96
C SER A 358 27.53 -3.43 7.87
N GLN A 359 27.77 -2.53 8.81
CA GLN A 359 29.05 -1.84 8.92
C GLN A 359 30.12 -2.79 9.49
N ARG A 360 31.40 -2.45 9.28
CA ARG A 360 32.55 -3.20 9.85
C ARG A 360 32.51 -3.32 11.38
N SER A 361 31.79 -2.41 12.05
CA SER A 361 31.56 -2.40 13.49
C SER A 361 30.51 -3.41 13.97
N GLY A 362 29.85 -4.13 13.05
CA GLY A 362 28.72 -5.01 13.33
C GLY A 362 27.39 -4.27 13.51
N LYS A 363 27.37 -2.93 13.38
CA LYS A 363 26.14 -2.14 13.41
C LYS A 363 25.50 -2.10 12.02
N GLU A 364 24.18 -2.26 11.98
CA GLU A 364 23.39 -2.06 10.77
C GLU A 364 23.07 -0.58 10.59
N ALA A 365 23.16 -0.11 9.35
CA ALA A 365 22.78 1.26 8.98
C ALA A 365 22.23 1.27 7.56
N TYR A 366 21.32 2.19 7.26
CA TYR A 366 20.85 2.40 5.90
C TYR A 366 21.88 3.21 5.10
N ALA A 367 22.13 2.77 3.87
CA ALA A 367 22.93 3.49 2.89
C ALA A 367 22.10 3.74 1.64
N LEU A 368 22.24 4.94 1.06
CA LEU A 368 21.64 5.26 -0.24
C LEU A 368 22.28 4.37 -1.30
N LEU A 369 21.49 3.42 -1.83
CA LEU A 369 21.90 2.45 -2.85
C LEU A 369 21.96 3.15 -4.23
N TRP A 370 20.89 3.85 -4.58
CA TRP A 370 20.81 4.67 -5.79
C TRP A 370 19.69 5.72 -5.65
N HIS A 371 19.73 6.72 -6.54
CA HIS A 371 18.63 7.66 -6.71
C HIS A 371 18.37 7.92 -8.19
N GLN A 372 17.15 8.38 -8.51
CA GLN A 372 16.71 8.67 -9.87
C GLN A 372 15.80 9.88 -9.91
N THR A 373 16.21 10.88 -10.67
CA THR A 373 15.37 12.01 -11.05
C THR A 373 14.28 11.59 -12.02
N VAL A 374 13.05 11.99 -11.75
CA VAL A 374 11.91 11.96 -12.68
C VAL A 374 11.59 13.37 -13.18
N SER A 375 10.74 13.49 -14.20
CA SER A 375 10.52 14.78 -14.89
C SER A 375 9.72 15.83 -14.10
N HIS A 376 9.05 15.44 -13.01
CA HIS A 376 8.09 16.28 -12.28
C HIS A 376 7.99 15.86 -10.80
N PRO A 377 7.52 16.73 -9.90
CA PRO A 377 7.37 16.41 -8.47
C PRO A 377 6.61 15.11 -8.23
N ILE A 378 7.15 14.24 -7.38
CA ILE A 378 6.54 12.96 -7.02
C ILE A 378 5.41 13.22 -6.04
N LEU A 379 4.38 12.36 -6.07
CA LEU A 379 3.23 12.38 -5.18
C LEU A 379 3.02 11.04 -4.48
N SER A 380 3.25 9.92 -5.17
CA SER A 380 3.06 8.58 -4.60
C SER A 380 3.97 7.56 -5.30
N ILE A 381 4.37 6.52 -4.57
CA ILE A 381 5.16 5.39 -5.09
C ILE A 381 4.51 4.07 -4.68
N LYS A 382 4.41 3.13 -5.62
CA LYS A 382 3.98 1.74 -5.37
C LYS A 382 4.90 0.78 -6.12
N TYR A 383 5.03 -0.44 -5.60
CA TYR A 383 5.79 -1.52 -6.24
C TYR A 383 4.88 -2.72 -6.43
N MET A 384 4.58 -3.06 -7.67
CA MET A 384 3.64 -4.14 -8.01
C MET A 384 3.90 -4.69 -9.41
N ASP A 385 3.56 -5.95 -9.63
CA ASP A 385 3.55 -6.58 -10.95
C ASP A 385 2.37 -6.04 -11.77
N LEU A 386 2.58 -4.99 -12.55
CA LEU A 386 1.54 -4.38 -13.37
C LEU A 386 1.37 -5.12 -14.69
N THR A 387 2.40 -5.82 -15.16
CA THR A 387 2.40 -6.53 -16.44
C THR A 387 1.82 -7.96 -16.35
N GLY A 388 1.76 -8.51 -15.14
CA GLY A 388 1.30 -9.87 -14.86
C GLY A 388 2.32 -10.94 -15.25
N ASP A 389 3.61 -10.62 -15.26
CA ASP A 389 4.68 -11.55 -15.63
C ASP A 389 5.45 -12.11 -14.41
N GLY A 390 5.07 -11.70 -13.20
CA GLY A 390 5.71 -12.09 -11.94
C GLY A 390 6.86 -11.17 -11.51
N ILE A 391 7.19 -10.13 -12.28
CA ILE A 391 8.20 -9.13 -11.94
C ILE A 391 7.50 -7.81 -11.63
N CYS A 392 7.79 -7.25 -10.45
CA CYS A 392 7.19 -5.98 -10.05
C CYS A 392 7.82 -4.78 -10.78
N GLU A 393 6.98 -3.85 -11.19
CA GLU A 393 7.33 -2.50 -11.63
C GLU A 393 7.31 -1.51 -10.47
N LEU A 394 8.18 -0.50 -10.55
CA LEU A 394 8.13 0.66 -9.68
C LEU A 394 7.27 1.73 -10.33
N LEU A 395 6.11 1.98 -9.74
CA LEU A 395 5.14 2.96 -10.16
C LEU A 395 5.40 4.27 -9.41
N VAL A 396 5.73 5.33 -10.15
CA VAL A 396 6.01 6.66 -9.58
C VAL A 396 4.98 7.64 -10.14
N LEU A 397 4.01 8.02 -9.30
CA LEU A 397 3.03 9.04 -9.64
C LEU A 397 3.65 10.42 -9.44
N SER A 398 3.71 11.21 -10.50
CA SER A 398 4.11 12.62 -10.46
C SER A 398 2.92 13.55 -10.68
N THR A 399 3.14 14.85 -10.51
CA THR A 399 2.15 15.90 -10.83
C THR A 399 1.70 15.93 -12.29
N LYS A 400 2.38 15.23 -13.21
CA LYS A 400 1.99 15.15 -14.64
C LYS A 400 1.53 13.77 -15.10
N GLY A 401 1.80 12.72 -14.34
CA GLY A 401 1.47 11.38 -14.80
C GLY A 401 2.15 10.27 -14.04
N LEU A 402 1.80 9.05 -14.43
CA LEU A 402 2.37 7.84 -13.86
C LEU A 402 3.57 7.37 -14.68
N HIS A 403 4.74 7.35 -14.04
CA HIS A 403 5.95 6.73 -14.56
C HIS A 403 5.95 5.24 -14.19
N ILE A 404 6.12 4.36 -15.16
CA ILE A 404 6.22 2.92 -14.97
C ILE A 404 7.66 2.52 -15.23
N LEU A 405 8.40 2.24 -14.16
CA LEU A 405 9.81 1.88 -14.22
C LEU A 405 9.98 0.36 -14.11
N GLN A 406 10.80 -0.21 -14.98
CA GLN A 406 11.09 -1.65 -15.08
C GLN A 406 12.54 -1.96 -14.74
N HIS A 407 12.76 -3.17 -14.22
CA HIS A 407 14.08 -3.74 -14.02
C HIS A 407 14.81 -3.96 -15.34
N ASP A 408 16.15 -3.96 -15.29
CA ASP A 408 16.93 -4.39 -16.45
C ASP A 408 16.63 -5.87 -16.75
N LEU A 409 16.13 -6.12 -17.96
CA LEU A 409 15.71 -7.45 -18.38
C LEU A 409 16.85 -8.48 -18.35
N ARG A 410 18.11 -8.07 -18.54
CA ARG A 410 19.25 -8.98 -18.50
C ARG A 410 19.56 -9.39 -17.07
N GLU A 411 19.50 -8.45 -16.13
CA GLU A 411 19.67 -8.72 -14.70
C GLU A 411 18.55 -9.63 -14.19
N ALA A 412 17.29 -9.29 -14.50
CA ALA A 412 16.14 -10.11 -14.15
C ALA A 412 16.23 -11.53 -14.72
N THR A 413 16.64 -11.67 -15.99
CA THR A 413 16.86 -12.98 -16.63
C THR A 413 17.95 -13.78 -15.90
N SER A 414 19.05 -13.13 -15.52
CA SER A 414 20.15 -13.79 -14.79
C SER A 414 19.68 -14.32 -13.44
N ILE A 415 18.93 -13.52 -12.68
CA ILE A 415 18.39 -13.91 -11.37
C ILE A 415 17.38 -15.05 -11.53
N CYS A 416 16.51 -14.97 -12.54
CA CYS A 416 15.53 -16.02 -12.83
C CYS A 416 16.22 -17.36 -13.17
N MET A 417 17.23 -17.34 -14.04
CA MET A 417 18.00 -18.54 -14.39
C MET A 417 18.70 -19.15 -13.17
N GLU A 418 19.33 -18.33 -12.32
CA GLU A 418 19.99 -18.81 -11.09
C GLU A 418 18.98 -19.48 -10.14
N ARG A 419 17.80 -18.88 -9.95
CA ARG A 419 16.73 -19.44 -9.11
C ARG A 419 16.17 -20.74 -9.70
N MET A 420 15.96 -20.79 -11.02
CA MET A 420 15.52 -22.00 -11.73
C MET A 420 16.52 -23.14 -11.61
N GLU A 421 17.82 -22.86 -11.72
CA GLU A 421 18.89 -23.85 -11.53
C GLU A 421 18.87 -24.42 -10.11
N LYS A 422 18.76 -23.57 -9.09
CA LYS A 422 18.64 -24.00 -7.68
C LYS A 422 17.43 -24.91 -7.46
N ILE A 423 16.27 -24.54 -8.02
CA ILE A 423 15.04 -25.36 -7.93
C ILE A 423 15.24 -26.69 -8.68
N ALA A 424 15.82 -26.68 -9.88
CA ALA A 424 16.06 -27.88 -10.67
C ALA A 424 17.06 -28.84 -10.00
N GLU A 425 18.13 -28.31 -9.42
CA GLU A 425 19.07 -29.10 -8.61
C GLU A 425 18.40 -29.74 -7.41
N PHE A 426 17.52 -29.00 -6.74
CA PHE A 426 16.78 -29.50 -5.60
C PHE A 426 15.81 -30.63 -6.00
N LEU A 427 15.01 -30.42 -7.05
CA LEU A 427 14.09 -31.43 -7.56
C LEU A 427 14.82 -32.72 -8.01
N ARG A 428 16.08 -32.62 -8.48
CA ARG A 428 16.92 -33.79 -8.78
C ARG A 428 17.41 -34.51 -7.54
N LYS A 429 17.58 -33.81 -6.41
CA LYS A 429 18.07 -34.36 -5.13
C LYS A 429 16.96 -34.96 -4.27
N SER A 430 15.69 -34.63 -4.52
CA SER A 430 14.52 -35.26 -3.91
C SER A 430 14.07 -36.46 -4.76
N PRO A 431 14.55 -37.70 -4.53
CA PRO A 431 14.03 -38.85 -5.25
C PRO A 431 12.54 -38.99 -4.93
N SER A 432 11.70 -38.89 -5.97
CA SER A 432 10.33 -39.34 -5.91
C SER A 432 10.30 -40.76 -5.37
N THR A 433 9.79 -40.99 -4.17
CA THR A 433 9.27 -42.31 -3.80
C THR A 433 8.11 -42.60 -4.75
N PRO A 434 8.22 -43.58 -5.64
CA PRO A 434 7.08 -44.03 -6.40
C PRO A 434 6.14 -44.76 -5.42
N ASP A 435 4.87 -44.34 -5.39
CA ASP A 435 3.79 -45.10 -4.75
C ASP A 435 3.64 -46.51 -5.33
#